data_AF-A0A933MJB3-F1
#
_entry.id   AF-A0A933MJB3-F1
#
_cell.length_a   1.000
_cell.length_b   1.000
_cell.length_c   1.000
_cell.angle_alpha   90.00
_cell.angle_beta   90.00
_cell.angle_gamma   90.00
#
_symmetry.space_group_name_H-M   'P 1'
#
loop_
_entity.id
_entity.type
_entity.pdbx_description
1 polymer ?
#
loop_
_entity_poly.entity_id
_entity_poly.type
_entity_poly.pdbx_seq_one_letter_code
_entity_poly.pdbx_strand_id
1 'polypeptide(L)' 'RITPKRSRTVEFTAPSIFLPGVRVKHPKWGIGVVRDSYGETDDVKVMVNFSTVGVKRLSLKFANLERL' A
#
# COMPACT_ATOMS: atom_id res chain seq x y z
N ARG A 1 -18.82 -4.88 23.81
CA ARG A 1 -18.16 -3.81 23.02
C ARG A 1 -16.73 -4.25 22.80
N ILE A 2 -16.41 -4.71 21.59
CA ILE A 2 -15.16 -5.46 21.32
C ILE A 2 -14.08 -4.46 20.91
N THR A 3 -12.97 -4.52 21.64
CA THR A 3 -11.68 -3.80 21.56
C THR A 3 -11.30 -3.13 20.23
N PRO A 4 -10.75 -1.89 20.25
CA PRO A 4 -10.08 -1.35 19.08
C PRO A 4 -8.79 -2.15 18.86
N LYS A 5 -8.66 -2.80 17.69
CA LYS A 5 -7.38 -3.38 17.26
C LYS A 5 -6.41 -2.22 17.03
N ARG A 6 -5.56 -2.00 18.03
CA ARG A 6 -4.40 -1.12 18.02
C ARG A 6 -3.42 -1.64 16.96
N SER A 7 -3.66 -1.25 15.72
CA SER A 7 -2.68 -1.39 14.64
C SER A 7 -1.45 -0.59 15.06
N ARG A 8 -0.32 -1.27 15.24
CA ARG A 8 0.94 -0.65 15.61
C ARG A 8 1.23 0.50 14.64
N THR A 9 1.17 1.72 15.14
CA THR A 9 1.85 2.87 14.52
C THR A 9 3.33 2.63 14.70
N VAL A 10 3.91 1.84 13.80
CA VAL A 10 5.33 1.96 13.54
C VAL A 10 5.48 3.26 12.76
N GLU A 11 6.10 4.25 13.39
CA GLU A 11 6.53 5.50 12.75
C GLU A 11 7.61 5.17 11.73
N PHE A 12 7.22 4.51 10.63
CA PHE A 12 8.04 4.41 9.45
C PHE A 12 7.92 5.76 8.77
N THR A 13 9.02 6.52 8.79
CA THR A 13 9.29 7.64 7.89
C THR A 13 9.42 7.17 6.44
N ALA A 14 8.72 6.11 6.03
CA ALA A 14 8.41 5.88 4.64
C ALA A 14 7.59 7.10 4.20
N PRO A 15 7.93 7.73 3.06
CA PRO A 15 7.20 8.90 2.61
C PRO A 15 5.71 8.52 2.61
N SER A 16 4.92 9.36 3.27
CA SER A 16 3.53 9.18 3.71
C SER A 16 2.50 9.00 2.58
N ILE A 17 2.97 8.60 1.40
CA ILE A 17 2.24 8.53 0.14
C ILE A 17 1.50 7.19 -0.03
N PHE A 18 1.88 6.12 0.68
CA PHE A 18 1.28 4.79 0.52
C PHE A 18 0.87 4.16 1.85
N LEU A 19 0.00 4.87 2.58
CA LEU A 19 -0.62 4.35 3.80
C LEU A 19 -1.73 3.34 3.46
N PRO A 20 -2.00 2.36 4.36
CA PRO A 20 -3.17 1.52 4.27
C PRO A 20 -4.47 2.35 4.09
N GLY A 21 -5.30 1.96 3.13
CA GLY A 21 -6.53 2.66 2.77
C GLY A 21 -6.39 3.66 1.61
N VAL A 22 -5.17 4.02 1.21
CA VAL A 22 -4.95 4.93 0.07
C VAL A 22 -5.33 4.25 -1.25
N ARG A 23 -6.01 4.99 -2.13
CA ARG A 23 -6.31 4.55 -3.49
C ARG A 23 -5.12 4.84 -4.39
N VAL A 24 -4.76 3.85 -5.19
CA VAL A 24 -3.67 3.95 -6.16
C VAL A 24 -4.13 3.45 -7.52
N LYS A 25 -3.47 3.92 -8.57
CA LYS A 25 -3.67 3.47 -9.95
C LYS A 25 -2.38 2.84 -10.45
N HIS A 26 -2.52 1.64 -11.01
CA HIS A 26 -1.45 0.95 -11.73
C HIS A 26 -1.80 0.91 -13.22
N PRO A 27 -0.85 1.16 -14.14
CA PRO A 27 -1.14 1.23 -15.58
C PRO A 27 -1.76 -0.06 -16.15
N LYS A 28 -1.36 -1.23 -15.62
CA LYS A 28 -1.86 -2.54 -16.09
C LYS A 28 -3.12 -3.05 -15.37
N TRP A 29 -3.30 -2.71 -14.09
CA TRP A 29 -4.33 -3.31 -13.24
C TRP A 29 -5.46 -2.34 -12.89
N GLY A 30 -5.28 -1.06 -13.21
CA GLY A 30 -6.23 -0.02 -12.88
C GLY A 30 -6.17 0.35 -11.41
N ILE A 31 -7.33 0.63 -10.84
CA ILE A 31 -7.45 1.20 -9.49
C ILE A 31 -7.41 0.09 -8.44
N GLY A 32 -6.66 0.33 -7.37
CA GLY A 32 -6.59 -0.52 -6.20
C GLY A 32 -6.49 0.27 -4.90
N VAL A 33 -6.60 -0.45 -3.78
CA VAL A 33 -6.50 0.11 -2.43
C VAL A 33 -5.32 -0.53 -1.71
N VAL A 34 -4.43 0.29 -1.16
CA VAL A 34 -3.31 -0.18 -0.34
C VAL A 34 -3.87 -0.86 0.91
N ARG A 35 -3.45 -2.09 1.17
CA ARG A 35 -3.80 -2.85 2.37
C ARG A 35 -2.71 -2.74 3.41
N ASP A 36 -1.47 -2.78 2.98
CA ASP A 36 -0.31 -2.82 3.84
C ASP A 36 0.92 -2.29 3.10
N SER A 37 1.88 -1.77 3.84
CA SER A 37 3.16 -1.30 3.33
C SER A 37 4.26 -1.70 4.31
N TYR A 38 5.30 -2.35 3.80
CA TYR A 38 6.37 -2.91 4.61
C TYR A 38 7.72 -2.82 3.88
N GLY A 39 8.79 -2.63 4.64
CA GLY A 39 10.16 -2.48 4.12
C GLY A 39 10.77 -1.13 4.51
N GLU A 40 12.09 -1.05 4.40
CA GLU A 40 12.87 0.14 4.73
C GLU A 40 13.33 0.86 3.46
N THR A 41 13.35 2.20 3.54
CA THR A 41 13.93 3.17 2.61
C THR A 41 13.87 2.82 1.11
N ASP A 42 14.78 1.99 0.59
CA ASP A 42 14.92 1.67 -0.84
C ASP A 42 14.18 0.40 -1.30
N ASP A 43 13.67 -0.41 -0.38
CA ASP A 43 13.00 -1.68 -0.68
C ASP A 43 11.60 -1.76 -0.07
N VAL A 44 10.91 -0.61 -0.05
CA VAL A 44 9.51 -0.56 0.36
C VAL A 44 8.66 -1.38 -0.61
N LYS A 45 7.86 -2.28 -0.05
CA LYS A 45 6.87 -3.11 -0.74
C LYS A 45 5.49 -2.76 -0.23
N VAL A 46 4.54 -2.69 -1.15
CA VAL A 46 3.14 -2.41 -0.86
C VAL A 46 2.29 -3.60 -1.27
N MET A 47 1.28 -3.87 -0.46
CA MET A 47 0.24 -4.82 -0.79
C MET A 47 -1.00 -4.03 -1.21
N VAL A 48 -1.41 -4.16 -2.47
CA VAL A 48 -2.52 -3.42 -3.05
C VAL A 48 -3.61 -4.39 -3.49
N ASN A 49 -4.85 -4.14 -3.09
CA ASN A 49 -6.01 -4.85 -3.58
C ASN A 49 -6.59 -4.14 -4.81
N PHE A 50 -6.32 -4.67 -6.00
CA PHE A 50 -6.87 -4.16 -7.25
C PHE A 50 -8.23 -4.78 -7.53
N SER A 51 -9.19 -3.98 -8.01
CA SER A 51 -10.54 -4.47 -8.30
C SER A 51 -10.59 -5.50 -9.43
N THR A 52 -9.60 -5.51 -10.33
CA THR A 52 -9.56 -6.37 -11.52
C THR A 52 -8.80 -7.69 -11.30
N VAL A 53 -7.72 -7.67 -10.50
CA VAL A 53 -6.79 -8.81 -10.34
C VAL A 53 -6.62 -9.26 -8.89
N GLY A 54 -7.31 -8.62 -7.95
CA GLY A 54 -7.20 -8.89 -6.51
C GLY A 54 -5.92 -8.35 -5.88
N VAL A 55 -5.46 -9.00 -4.82
CA VAL A 55 -4.32 -8.55 -4.01
C VAL A 55 -2.98 -8.86 -4.71
N LYS A 56 -2.14 -7.84 -4.87
CA LYS A 56 -0.78 -7.94 -5.40
C LYS A 56 0.23 -7.29 -4.47
N ARG A 57 1.43 -7.87 -4.40
CA ARG A 57 2.57 -7.36 -3.64
C ARG A 57 3.56 -6.76 -4.63
N LEU A 58 3.86 -5.48 -4.49
CA LEU A 58 4.65 -4.72 -5.46
C LEU A 58 5.74 -3.93 -4.75
N SER A 59 6.94 -3.90 -5.31
CA SER A 59 8.00 -3.01 -4.84
C SER A 59 7.74 -1.60 -5.36
N LEU A 60 7.73 -0.63 -4.46
CA LEU A 60 7.30 0.74 -4.75
C LEU A 60 8.12 1.40 -5.87
N LYS A 61 9.44 1.15 -5.87
CA LYS A 61 10.38 1.62 -6.91
C LYS A 61 10.14 1.05 -8.32
N PHE A 62 9.45 -0.08 -8.44
CA PHE A 62 9.19 -0.74 -9.73
C PHE A 62 7.71 -0.73 -10.13
N ALA A 63 6.82 -0.45 -9.17
CA ALA A 63 5.38 -0.57 -9.37
C ALA A 63 4.78 0.60 -10.15
N ASN A 64 5.47 1.74 -10.27
CA ASN A 64 4.98 2.96 -10.95
C ASN A 64 3.53 3.29 -10.55
N LEU A 65 3.24 3.26 -9.26
CA LEU A 65 1.91 3.53 -8.73
C LEU A 65 1.67 5.03 -8.66
N GLU A 66 0.53 5.46 -9.19
CA GLU A 66 0.04 6.82 -9.05
C GLU A 66 -0.96 6.88 -7.89
N ARG A 67 -0.77 7.80 -6.96
CA ARG A 67 -1.74 8.05 -5.88
C ARG A 67 -2.93 8.82 -6.45
N LEU A 68 -4.15 8.38 -6.11
CA LEU A 68 -5.40 9.08 -6.41
C LEU A 68 -5.89 9.92 -5.22
#